data_AF-D2BFV9-F1
#
_entry.id   AF-D2BFV9-F1
#
_cell.length_a   1.000
_cell.length_b   1.000
_cell.length_c   1.000
_cell.angle_alpha   90.00
_cell.angle_beta   90.00
_cell.angle_gamma   90.00
#
_symmetry.space_group_name_H-M   'P 1'
#
loop_
_entity.id
_entity.type
_entity.pdbx_description
1 polymer ?
#
loop_
_entity_poly.entity_id
_entity_poly.type
_entity_poly.pdbx_seq_one_letter_code
_entity_poly.pdbx_strand_id
1 'polypeptide(L)'
;MSKQVDLVEAANAFCDSDVTRSHQTYRAYQENVRAMLLSLSLTMNEDARQAAAWLRHRTAPDGRRVGWLQRIFLASRLRGHGNNAAEAFLEAAKAIVRMSAVHEEYMLAEQQANKSGSGTDGKRQGRYDTKDGA
;
A
#
# COMPACT_ATOMS: atom_id res chain seq x y z
N MET A 1 2.50 -17.85 13.81
CA MET A 1 3.75 -17.65 13.05
C MET A 1 3.46 -16.63 11.96
N SER A 2 4.04 -15.43 12.06
CA SER A 2 3.89 -14.38 11.05
C SER A 2 4.61 -14.82 9.77
N LYS A 3 3.90 -14.94 8.64
CA LYS A 3 4.54 -15.19 7.34
C LYS A 3 5.38 -13.95 7.01
N GLN A 4 6.69 -14.12 6.93
CA GLN A 4 7.61 -13.10 6.49
C GLN A 4 7.28 -12.81 5.02
N VAL A 5 6.75 -11.63 4.73
CA VAL A 5 6.33 -11.24 3.38
C VAL A 5 7.58 -10.99 2.55
N ASP A 6 7.81 -11.82 1.53
CA ASP A 6 8.86 -11.59 0.55
C ASP A 6 8.45 -10.42 -0.35
N LEU A 7 9.13 -9.28 -0.19
CA LEU A 7 8.84 -8.05 -0.90
C LEU A 7 9.11 -8.17 -2.41
N VAL A 8 10.04 -9.05 -2.82
CA VAL A 8 10.36 -9.28 -4.23
C VAL A 8 9.25 -10.11 -4.88
N GLU A 9 8.76 -11.14 -4.19
CA GLU A 9 7.63 -11.94 -4.64
C GLU A 9 6.35 -11.09 -4.74
N ALA A 10 6.10 -10.22 -3.75
CA ALA A 10 4.96 -9.30 -3.76
C ALA A 10 5.06 -8.25 -4.89
N ALA A 11 6.26 -7.76 -5.21
CA ALA A 11 6.49 -6.81 -6.30
C ALA A 11 6.38 -7.46 -7.69
N ASN A 12 6.80 -8.70 -7.85
CA ASN A 12 6.60 -9.43 -9.11
C ASN A 12 5.12 -9.75 -9.33
N ALA A 13 4.42 -10.19 -8.29
CA ALA A 13 2.98 -10.39 -8.33
C ALA A 13 2.22 -9.06 -8.60
N PHE A 14 2.76 -7.93 -8.14
CA PHE A 14 2.24 -6.58 -8.46
C PHE A 14 2.32 -6.32 -9.98
N CYS A 15 3.47 -6.52 -10.61
CA CYS A 15 3.65 -6.31 -12.06
C CYS A 15 2.78 -7.25 -12.91
N ASP A 16 2.67 -8.52 -12.52
CA ASP A 16 1.89 -9.51 -13.28
C ASP A 16 0.37 -9.28 -13.17
N SER A 17 -0.07 -8.66 -12.08
CA SER A 17 -1.49 -8.47 -11.83
C SER A 17 -2.13 -7.39 -12.72
N ASP A 18 -1.35 -6.37 -13.09
CA ASP A 18 -1.77 -5.27 -13.95
C ASP A 18 -2.10 -5.77 -15.38
N VAL A 19 -1.59 -6.96 -15.75
CA VAL A 19 -1.68 -7.52 -17.12
C VAL A 19 -2.92 -8.41 -17.33
N THR A 20 -3.50 -9.03 -16.29
CA THR A 20 -4.46 -10.15 -16.49
C THR A 20 -5.95 -9.83 -16.40
N ARG A 21 -6.36 -8.59 -16.07
CA ARG A 21 -7.77 -8.12 -16.04
C ARG A 21 -8.79 -9.07 -15.35
N SER A 22 -8.33 -9.96 -14.47
CA SER A 22 -9.17 -10.95 -13.78
C SER A 22 -9.47 -10.49 -12.34
N HIS A 23 -10.69 -10.72 -11.86
CA HIS A 23 -11.10 -10.35 -10.50
C HIS A 23 -10.25 -11.01 -9.40
N GLN A 24 -9.85 -12.27 -9.64
CA GLN A 24 -8.99 -13.00 -8.71
C GLN A 24 -7.60 -12.36 -8.63
N THR A 25 -7.07 -11.92 -9.78
CA THR A 25 -5.81 -11.19 -9.85
C THR A 25 -5.92 -9.83 -9.14
N TYR A 26 -7.02 -9.10 -9.33
CA TYR A 26 -7.26 -7.82 -8.66
C TYR A 26 -7.31 -7.96 -7.13
N ARG A 27 -7.95 -9.01 -6.63
CA ARG A 27 -7.97 -9.30 -5.18
C ARG A 27 -6.58 -9.62 -4.63
N ALA A 28 -5.82 -10.46 -5.35
CA ALA A 28 -4.45 -10.79 -4.96
C ALA A 28 -3.54 -9.55 -4.96
N TYR A 29 -3.71 -8.68 -5.97
CA TYR A 29 -3.01 -7.39 -6.05
C TYR A 29 -3.30 -6.50 -4.83
N GLN A 30 -4.57 -6.28 -4.49
CA GLN A 30 -4.94 -5.45 -3.36
C GLN A 30 -4.35 -5.98 -2.04
N GLU A 31 -4.38 -7.29 -1.81
CA GLU A 31 -3.84 -7.90 -0.60
C GLU A 31 -2.31 -7.77 -0.53
N ASN A 32 -1.60 -7.96 -1.65
CA ASN A 32 -0.15 -7.78 -1.73
C ASN A 32 0.26 -6.32 -1.50
N VAL A 33 -0.43 -5.36 -2.12
CA VAL A 33 -0.15 -3.93 -1.92
C VAL A 33 -0.43 -3.53 -0.46
N ARG A 34 -1.52 -4.01 0.13
CA ARG A 34 -1.83 -3.78 1.55
C ARG A 34 -0.71 -4.33 2.45
N ALA A 35 -0.25 -5.56 2.22
CA ALA A 35 0.82 -6.17 3.00
C ALA A 35 2.14 -5.38 2.86
N MET A 36 2.46 -4.93 1.64
CA MET A 36 3.63 -4.09 1.38
C MET A 36 3.54 -2.75 2.11
N LEU A 37 2.41 -2.05 2.06
CA LEU A 37 2.21 -0.77 2.75
C LEU A 37 2.31 -0.91 4.28
N LEU A 38 1.77 -1.99 4.84
CA LEU A 38 1.95 -2.31 6.25
C LEU A 38 3.43 -2.52 6.59
N SER A 39 4.16 -3.30 5.80
CA SER A 39 5.60 -3.50 6.01
C SER A 39 6.37 -2.18 5.93
N LEU A 40 6.09 -1.35 4.91
CA LEU A 40 6.74 -0.05 4.76
C LEU A 40 6.45 0.87 5.95
N SER A 41 5.24 0.86 6.49
CA SER A 41 4.90 1.65 7.68
C SER A 41 5.74 1.28 8.90
N LEU A 42 5.95 -0.02 9.13
CA LEU A 42 6.76 -0.52 10.24
C LEU A 42 8.24 -0.16 10.04
N THR A 43 8.78 -0.40 8.84
CA THR A 43 10.17 -0.09 8.50
C THR A 43 10.45 1.41 8.63
N MET A 44 9.57 2.28 8.12
CA MET A 44 9.75 3.73 8.20
C MET A 44 9.73 4.25 9.65
N ASN A 45 8.89 3.67 10.51
CA ASN A 45 8.90 4.02 11.93
C ASN A 45 10.22 3.65 12.60
N GLU A 46 10.71 2.45 12.32
CA GLU A 46 11.93 1.92 12.92
C GLU A 46 13.19 2.64 12.39
N ASP A 47 13.29 2.88 11.08
CA ASP A 47 14.37 3.66 10.47
C ASP A 47 14.45 5.07 11.07
N ALA A 48 13.31 5.71 11.30
CA ALA A 48 13.26 7.03 11.93
C ALA A 48 13.75 6.99 13.40
N ARG A 49 13.44 5.92 14.14
CA ARG A 49 13.96 5.73 15.51
C ARG A 49 15.46 5.52 15.50
N GLN A 50 15.97 4.68 14.61
CA GLN A 50 17.40 4.41 14.48
C GLN A 50 18.18 5.65 14.03
N ALA A 51 17.67 6.38 13.05
CA ALA A 51 18.26 7.65 12.59
C ALA A 51 18.28 8.69 13.72
N ALA A 52 17.21 8.80 14.52
CA ALA A 52 17.15 9.69 15.67
C ALA A 52 18.10 9.28 16.81
N ALA A 53 18.28 7.98 17.04
CA ALA A 53 19.26 7.47 18.00
C ALA A 53 20.68 7.76 17.51
N TRP A 54 20.99 7.42 16.26
CA TRP A 54 22.28 7.69 15.63
C TRP A 54 22.64 9.18 15.70
N LEU A 55 21.71 10.09 15.40
CA LEU A 55 21.98 11.54 15.44
C LEU A 55 22.35 12.03 16.85
N ARG A 56 21.74 11.45 17.89
CA ARG A 56 22.04 11.76 19.30
C ARG A 56 23.41 11.22 19.73
N HIS A 57 23.81 10.05 19.24
CA HIS A 57 25.02 9.36 19.69
C HIS A 57 26.24 9.53 18.77
N ARG A 58 26.07 10.07 17.55
CA ARG A 58 27.17 10.25 16.60
C ARG A 58 28.21 11.24 17.12
N THR A 59 29.43 10.77 17.33
CA THR A 59 30.61 11.62 17.46
C THR A 59 31.06 12.08 16.07
N ALA A 60 31.25 13.39 15.88
CA ALA A 60 31.76 13.94 14.63
C ALA A 60 33.30 13.83 14.61
N PRO A 61 33.92 13.36 13.51
CA PRO A 61 35.37 13.20 13.44
C PRO A 61 36.14 14.52 13.47
N ASP A 62 35.59 15.63 12.95
CA ASP A 62 36.34 16.89 12.74
C ASP A 62 35.92 18.05 13.67
N GLY A 63 35.39 17.77 14.86
CA GLY A 63 35.08 18.81 15.85
C GLY A 63 33.90 19.75 15.52
N ARG A 64 33.44 19.82 14.25
CA ARG A 64 32.21 20.50 13.83
C ARG A 64 30.99 19.70 14.28
N ARG A 65 30.61 19.88 15.55
CA ARG A 65 29.41 19.27 16.10
C ARG A 65 28.21 20.16 15.80
N VAL A 66 27.16 19.57 15.23
CA VAL A 66 25.80 20.08 15.42
C VAL A 66 25.60 20.19 16.93
N GLY A 67 25.20 21.36 17.43
CA GLY A 67 25.04 21.60 18.86
C GLY A 67 24.11 20.57 19.49
N TRP A 68 24.37 20.18 20.75
CA TRP A 68 23.58 19.15 21.46
C TRP A 68 22.07 19.41 21.40
N LEU A 69 21.64 20.65 21.65
CA LEU A 69 20.24 21.05 21.57
C LEU A 69 19.67 20.88 20.17
N GLN A 70 20.42 21.26 19.14
CA GLN A 70 20.01 21.10 17.74
C GLN A 70 19.90 19.62 17.36
N ARG A 71 20.75 18.74 17.90
CA ARG A 71 20.63 17.28 17.72
C ARG A 71 19.38 16.71 18.37
N ILE A 72 19.06 17.13 19.60
CA ILE A 72 17.81 16.72 20.26
C ILE A 72 16.60 17.15 19.43
N PHE A 73 16.59 18.40 18.98
CA PHE A 73 15.50 18.94 18.16
C PHE A 73 15.34 18.15 16.85
N LEU A 74 16.43 17.95 16.11
CA LEU A 74 16.42 17.20 14.85
C LEU A 74 16.02 15.73 15.07
N ALA A 75 16.48 15.08 16.14
CA ALA A 75 16.09 13.72 16.48
C ALA A 75 14.60 13.61 16.83
N SER A 76 14.04 14.63 17.51
CA SER A 76 12.60 14.71 17.76
C SER A 76 11.83 14.84 16.44
N ARG A 77 12.29 15.73 15.55
CA ARG A 77 11.69 15.95 14.24
C ARG A 77 11.78 14.72 13.33
N LEU A 78 12.88 13.97 13.35
CA LEU A 78 13.03 12.70 12.62
C LEU A 78 11.99 11.67 13.06
N ARG A 79 11.81 11.47 14.37
CA ARG A 79 10.76 10.58 14.90
C ARG A 79 9.36 11.04 14.51
N GLY A 80 9.10 12.36 14.58
CA GLY A 80 7.83 12.93 14.15
C GLY A 80 7.53 12.65 12.67
N HIS A 81 8.49 12.93 11.78
CA HIS A 81 8.33 12.66 10.34
C HIS A 81 8.20 11.17 10.03
N GLY A 82 8.96 10.31 10.71
CA GLY A 82 8.83 8.86 10.58
C GLY A 82 7.47 8.34 10.99
N ASN A 83 6.93 8.83 12.12
CA ASN A 83 5.58 8.51 12.55
C ASN A 83 4.53 8.98 11.54
N ASN A 84 4.63 10.22 11.06
CA ASN A 84 3.68 10.77 10.07
C ASN A 84 3.72 9.97 8.76
N ALA A 85 4.91 9.58 8.29
CA ALA A 85 5.06 8.75 7.09
C ALA A 85 4.46 7.35 7.31
N ALA A 86 4.73 6.73 8.46
CA ALA A 86 4.14 5.44 8.81
C ALA A 86 2.60 5.51 8.87
N GLU A 87 2.05 6.56 9.47
CA GLU A 87 0.60 6.82 9.50
C GLU A 87 0.00 6.99 8.11
N ALA A 88 0.70 7.71 7.21
CA ALA A 88 0.26 7.85 5.82
C ALA A 88 0.19 6.49 5.10
N PHE A 89 1.19 5.62 5.28
CA PHE A 89 1.16 4.27 4.71
C PHE A 89 0.07 3.40 5.34
N LEU A 90 -0.19 3.54 6.65
CA LEU A 90 -1.29 2.85 7.32
C LEU A 90 -2.66 3.31 6.79
N GLU A 91 -2.85 4.61 6.56
CA GLU A 91 -4.09 5.13 6.01
C GLU A 91 -4.29 4.69 4.54
N ALA A 92 -3.22 4.64 3.76
CA ALA A 92 -3.24 4.06 2.41
C ALA A 92 -3.65 2.57 2.46
N ALA A 93 -3.11 1.79 3.40
CA ALA A 93 -3.50 0.39 3.57
C ALA A 93 -4.98 0.23 3.96
N LYS A 94 -5.52 1.12 4.80
CA LYS A 94 -6.97 1.15 5.13
C LYS A 94 -7.81 1.51 3.91
N ALA A 95 -7.37 2.45 3.08
CA ALA A 95 -8.07 2.83 1.86
C ALA A 95 -8.18 1.64 0.90
N ILE A 96 -7.14 0.81 0.79
CA ILE A 96 -7.19 -0.44 0.01
C ILE A 96 -8.24 -1.40 0.57
N VAL A 97 -8.31 -1.59 1.89
CA VAL A 97 -9.34 -2.44 2.50
C VAL A 97 -10.75 -1.94 2.17
N ARG A 98 -10.98 -0.62 2.21
CA ARG A 98 -12.27 -0.02 1.81
C ARG A 98 -12.56 -0.26 0.32
N MET A 99 -11.56 -0.13 -0.54
CA MET A 99 -11.68 -0.39 -1.98
C MET A 99 -11.99 -1.87 -2.27
N SER A 100 -11.39 -2.81 -1.53
CA SER A 100 -11.70 -4.23 -1.61
C SER A 100 -13.15 -4.52 -1.23
N ALA A 101 -13.66 -3.90 -0.15
CA ALA A 101 -15.04 -4.08 0.27
C ALA A 101 -16.05 -3.61 -0.79
N VAL A 102 -15.82 -2.41 -1.37
CA VAL A 102 -16.67 -1.89 -2.46
C VAL A 102 -16.61 -2.79 -3.69
N HIS A 103 -15.43 -3.35 -4.00
CA HIS A 103 -15.30 -4.30 -5.11
C HIS A 103 -16.07 -5.59 -4.85
N GLU A 104 -16.01 -6.15 -3.63
CA GLU A 104 -16.79 -7.33 -3.26
C GLU A 104 -18.31 -7.09 -3.35
N GLU A 105 -18.80 -5.92 -2.93
CA GLU A 105 -20.21 -5.52 -3.09
C GLU A 105 -20.62 -5.44 -4.57
N TYR A 106 -19.79 -4.83 -5.41
CA TYR A 106 -20.01 -4.79 -6.86
C TYR A 106 -20.08 -6.20 -7.46
N MET A 107 -19.17 -7.10 -7.06
CA MET A 107 -19.16 -8.49 -7.55
C MET A 107 -20.44 -9.25 -7.18
N LEU A 108 -20.95 -9.05 -5.97
CA LEU A 108 -22.23 -9.64 -5.55
C LEU A 108 -23.39 -9.11 -6.39
N ALA A 109 -23.42 -7.80 -6.66
CA ALA A 109 -24.44 -7.19 -7.52
C ALA A 109 -24.36 -7.68 -8.97
N GLU A 110 -23.16 -7.80 -9.54
CA GLU A 110 -22.96 -8.31 -10.91
C GLU A 110 -23.39 -9.78 -11.04
N GLN A 111 -23.06 -10.62 -10.05
CA GLN A 111 -23.51 -12.02 -10.02
C GLN A 111 -25.03 -12.13 -9.91
N GLN A 112 -25.68 -11.25 -9.15
CA GLN A 112 -27.14 -11.20 -9.05
C GLN A 112 -27.77 -10.77 -10.38
N ALA A 113 -27.24 -9.73 -11.03
CA ALA A 113 -27.70 -9.26 -12.34
C ALA A 113 -27.52 -10.33 -13.45
N ASN A 114 -26.40 -11.05 -13.44
CA ASN A 114 -26.14 -12.12 -14.40
C ASN A 114 -27.04 -13.35 -14.16
N LYS A 115 -27.47 -13.61 -12.91
CA LYS A 115 -28.44 -14.67 -12.58
C LYS A 115 -29.88 -14.29 -12.92
N SER A 116 -30.26 -13.01 -12.78
CA SER A 116 -31.59 -12.52 -13.14
C SER A 116 -31.77 -12.23 -14.64
N GLY A 117 -30.68 -12.14 -15.41
CA GLY A 117 -30.68 -11.95 -16.86
C GLY A 117 -30.84 -13.21 -17.72
N SER A 118 -31.00 -14.40 -17.14
CA SER A 118 -31.16 -15.66 -17.92
C SER A 118 -32.60 -15.90 -18.43
N GLY A 119 -33.36 -14.83 -18.70
CA GLY A 119 -34.76 -14.90 -19.09
C GLY A 119 -35.18 -14.04 -20.28
N THR A 120 -34.37 -13.08 -20.74
CA THR A 120 -34.78 -12.22 -21.85
C THR A 120 -33.59 -11.66 -22.62
N ASP A 121 -33.73 -11.66 -23.93
CA ASP A 121 -32.77 -11.29 -24.97
C ASP A 121 -31.75 -10.18 -24.63
N GLY A 122 -30.48 -10.51 -24.90
CA GLY A 122 -29.62 -9.67 -25.74
C GLY A 122 -29.35 -8.24 -25.30
N LYS A 123 -28.51 -8.06 -24.27
CA LYS A 123 -27.46 -7.01 -24.21
C LYS A 123 -26.62 -7.20 -22.95
N ARG A 124 -25.43 -7.81 -23.11
CA ARG A 124 -24.39 -7.84 -22.07
C ARG A 124 -23.95 -6.40 -21.77
N GLN A 125 -24.42 -5.84 -20.67
CA GLN A 125 -24.03 -4.51 -20.21
C GLN A 125 -22.84 -4.67 -19.25
N GLY A 126 -21.64 -4.81 -19.82
CA GLY A 126 -20.41 -5.00 -19.03
C GLY A 126 -19.12 -4.99 -19.83
N ARG A 127 -19.16 -4.63 -21.12
CA ARG A 127 -17.93 -4.38 -21.89
C ARG A 127 -17.60 -2.90 -21.75
N TYR A 128 -16.43 -2.59 -21.23
CA TYR A 128 -15.82 -1.28 -21.45
C TYR A 128 -15.63 -1.13 -22.97
N ASP A 129 -16.56 -0.43 -23.62
CA ASP A 129 -16.39 0.01 -24.99
C ASP A 129 -15.22 1.00 -24.99
N THR A 130 -14.05 0.50 -25.36
CA THR A 130 -12.91 1.32 -25.74
C THR A 130 -13.31 2.01 -27.04
N LYS A 131 -13.85 3.23 -26.91
CA LYS A 131 -14.08 4.13 -28.04
C LYS A 131 -12.75 4.77 -28.44
N ASP A 132 -11.87 3.98 -29.04
CA ASP A 132 -10.72 4.43 -29.83
C ASP A 132 -10.62 3.38 -30.94
N GLY A 133 -10.94 3.62 -32.21
CA GLY A 133 -10.57 4.72 -33.09
C GLY A 133 -10.05 4.04 -34.36
N ALA A 134 -10.87 3.96 -35.40
CA ALA A 134 -10.52 3.52 -36.75
C ALA A 134 -10.91 4.61 -37.74
#